data_AF-V9I2U9-F1
#
_entry.id   AF-V9I2U9-F1
#
_cell.length_a   1.000
_cell.length_b   1.000
_cell.length_c   1.000
_cell.angle_alpha   90.00
_cell.angle_beta   90.00
_cell.angle_gamma   90.00
#
_symmetry.space_group_name_H-M   'P 1'
#
loop_
_entity.id
_entity.type
_entity.pdbx_description
1 polymer ?
#
loop_
_entity_poly.entity_id
_entity_poly.type
_entity_poly.pdbx_seq_one_letter_code
_entity_poly.pdbx_strand_id
1 'polypeptide(L)'
;MKLFIFGIICALWQVSHQNPMGHWTLMPHILVVEVDGTLGQQPLSCLEFPEDLMGRGDMNEDIFWRRNGVEEEQTGNTYLLQLEESLGGGNYTCHCKDGSLLNYTVVLIQEDETNRRRILVKNGQEDYLECSAQNYNGEFHCSWTWHSSRVGKVAFIKARRVTDNSGTQCSVDASGQDWTCSSGQSNFRCSVDDSGRRILCVDEHHCPYAEETQHIHINVYVTTEHFLVENYSKHFYLSEILKPDKVNISKVNTTVIEWSYPSSWSSPYSYFPLTFQIAQLRRGCKRCDNPCTGLKATKTLTVHSTDICQFEVKHKAKAICVRAKDAFCDSQWSEWSHIRLKKHKKNKKSKRQQDK
;
A
#
# COMPACT_ATOMS: atom_id res chain seq x y z
N MET A 1 35.79 66.21 21.16
CA MET A 1 35.74 64.87 21.80
C MET A 1 34.36 64.65 22.38
N LYS A 2 33.61 63.69 21.86
CA LYS A 2 32.75 62.75 22.60
C LYS A 2 32.07 61.84 21.57
N LEU A 3 32.57 60.61 21.48
CA LEU A 3 32.02 59.51 20.70
C LEU A 3 30.67 59.10 21.29
N PHE A 4 29.67 58.91 20.43
CA PHE A 4 28.49 58.10 20.75
C PHE A 4 28.61 56.78 19.99
N ILE A 5 28.95 55.73 20.73
CA ILE A 5 28.83 54.33 20.34
C ILE A 5 27.75 53.75 21.26
N PHE A 6 26.64 53.30 20.70
CA PHE A 6 25.68 52.35 21.27
C PHE A 6 24.82 51.94 20.08
N GLY A 7 24.88 50.74 19.51
CA GLY A 7 24.96 49.43 20.14
C GLY A 7 23.73 48.68 19.61
N ILE A 8 23.83 48.14 18.39
CA ILE A 8 22.75 47.34 17.77
C ILE A 8 22.70 46.02 18.55
N ILE A 9 21.71 45.89 19.43
CA ILE A 9 21.37 44.61 20.05
C ILE A 9 20.63 43.81 18.98
N CYS A 10 21.37 43.00 18.23
CA CYS A 10 20.79 41.88 17.50
C CYS A 10 20.23 40.91 18.53
N ALA A 11 18.93 41.01 18.81
CA ALA A 11 18.17 39.94 19.43
C ALA A 11 18.18 38.77 18.44
N LEU A 12 19.15 37.86 18.61
CA LEU A 12 19.06 36.51 18.07
C LEU A 12 17.80 35.90 18.68
N TRP A 13 16.71 35.92 17.92
CA TRP A 13 15.59 35.04 18.13
C TRP A 13 16.11 33.61 17.91
N GLN A 14 16.68 33.01 18.95
CA GLN A 14 16.75 31.56 19.02
C GLN A 14 15.29 31.10 19.09
N VAL A 15 14.73 30.74 17.94
CA VAL A 15 13.54 29.90 17.89
C VAL A 15 13.96 28.61 18.57
N SER A 16 13.68 28.50 19.87
CA SER A 16 13.77 27.23 20.57
C SER A 16 12.65 26.39 19.97
N HIS A 17 12.98 25.52 19.03
CA HIS A 17 12.05 24.47 18.63
C HIS A 17 11.70 23.69 19.91
N GLN A 18 10.42 23.69 20.28
CA GLN A 18 9.93 22.88 21.39
C GLN A 18 9.70 21.47 20.85
N ASN A 19 10.28 20.47 21.52
CA ASN A 19 9.95 19.06 21.29
C ASN A 19 8.85 18.66 22.29
N PRO A 20 7.68 18.13 21.86
CA PRO A 20 7.35 17.69 20.50
C PRO A 20 7.02 18.82 19.51
N MET A 21 7.29 18.57 18.23
CA MET A 21 6.94 19.46 17.12
C MET A 21 5.42 19.57 16.93
N GLY A 22 4.70 18.52 17.29
CA GLY A 22 3.25 18.41 17.18
C GLY A 22 2.76 17.08 17.74
N HIS A 23 1.45 16.97 17.94
CA HIS A 23 0.81 15.71 18.24
C HIS A 23 -0.60 15.67 17.65
N TRP A 24 -1.09 14.49 17.34
CA TRP A 24 -2.44 14.29 16.81
C TRP A 24 -2.92 12.87 17.10
N THR A 25 -4.24 12.70 17.10
CA THR A 25 -4.89 11.42 17.39
C THR A 25 -5.14 10.65 16.09
N LEU A 26 -4.49 9.49 15.93
CA LEU A 26 -4.67 8.64 14.74
C LEU A 26 -5.99 7.87 14.79
N MET A 27 -6.30 7.32 15.95
CA MET A 27 -7.54 6.64 16.30
C MET A 27 -7.82 6.89 17.79
N PRO A 28 -9.04 6.65 18.29
CA PRO A 28 -9.29 6.69 19.73
C PRO A 28 -8.21 5.89 20.49
N HIS A 29 -7.65 6.49 21.54
CA HIS A 29 -6.55 5.92 22.35
C HIS A 29 -5.20 5.72 21.63
N ILE A 30 -5.01 6.26 20.41
CA ILE A 30 -3.71 6.24 19.72
C ILE A 30 -3.25 7.66 19.43
N LEU A 31 -2.25 8.11 20.19
CA LEU A 31 -1.61 9.43 20.06
C LEU A 31 -0.33 9.30 19.23
N VAL A 32 -0.21 10.09 18.18
CA VAL A 32 1.02 10.26 17.41
C VAL A 32 1.72 11.52 17.89
N VAL A 33 2.99 11.40 18.23
CA VAL A 33 3.84 12.49 18.71
C VAL A 33 4.98 12.70 17.72
N GLU A 34 5.04 13.90 17.15
CA GLU A 34 6.07 14.29 16.19
C GLU A 34 7.29 14.83 16.91
N VAL A 35 8.46 14.24 16.67
CA VAL A 35 9.70 14.52 17.39
C VAL A 35 10.83 14.90 16.45
N ASP A 36 11.67 15.85 16.88
CA ASP A 36 12.90 16.27 16.20
C ASP A 36 14.16 15.55 16.72
N GLY A 37 13.98 14.73 17.76
CA GLY A 37 15.01 13.94 18.43
C GLY A 37 15.77 14.65 19.55
N THR A 38 15.45 15.91 19.85
CA THR A 38 15.94 16.60 21.05
C THR A 38 15.19 16.15 22.32
N LEU A 39 15.59 16.62 23.50
CA LEU A 39 14.85 16.31 24.73
C LEU A 39 13.54 17.11 24.78
N GLY A 40 12.43 16.43 25.05
CA GLY A 40 11.10 17.02 25.11
C GLY A 40 10.21 16.35 26.14
N GLN A 41 9.05 16.95 26.38
CA GLN A 41 8.03 16.39 27.27
C GLN A 41 6.64 16.51 26.66
N GLN A 42 5.85 15.45 26.78
CA GLN A 42 4.45 15.43 26.36
C GLN A 42 3.56 14.98 27.53
N PRO A 43 2.67 15.82 28.06
CA PRO A 43 1.73 15.38 29.07
C PRO A 43 0.69 14.44 28.46
N LEU A 44 0.40 13.35 29.18
CA LEU A 44 -0.73 12.45 28.95
C LEU A 44 -1.72 12.61 30.10
N SER A 45 -3.02 12.62 29.80
CA SER A 45 -4.08 12.66 30.81
C SER A 45 -4.78 11.32 30.88
N CYS A 46 -5.01 10.79 32.09
CA CYS A 46 -5.77 9.56 32.29
C CYS A 46 -7.28 9.81 32.08
N LEU A 47 -7.81 10.85 32.72
CA LEU A 47 -9.21 11.27 32.66
C LEU A 47 -9.29 12.67 32.03
N GLU A 48 -10.08 12.80 30.97
CA GLU A 48 -10.21 14.03 30.17
C GLU A 48 -11.29 14.99 30.72
N PHE A 49 -12.33 14.49 31.39
CA PHE A 49 -13.48 15.30 31.80
C PHE A 49 -13.58 15.55 33.31
N PRO A 50 -14.01 16.75 33.73
CA PRO A 50 -14.27 17.05 35.14
C PRO A 50 -15.35 16.17 35.77
N GLU A 51 -16.32 15.66 35.00
CA GLU A 51 -17.38 14.78 35.52
C GLU A 51 -16.83 13.42 35.98
N ASP A 52 -15.80 12.89 35.33
CA ASP A 52 -15.06 11.69 35.77
C ASP A 52 -14.31 11.94 37.09
N LEU A 53 -13.89 13.19 37.32
CA LEU A 53 -13.25 13.65 38.56
C LEU A 53 -14.27 13.96 39.67
N MET A 54 -15.49 14.40 39.31
CA MET A 54 -16.54 14.79 40.27
C MET A 54 -17.33 13.60 40.85
N GLY A 55 -17.41 12.47 40.13
CA GLY A 55 -18.03 11.24 40.63
C GLY A 55 -17.17 10.43 41.61
N ARG A 56 -15.87 10.74 41.70
CA ARG A 56 -14.90 10.06 42.57
C ARG A 56 -14.01 11.10 43.25
N GLY A 57 -14.48 11.63 44.37
CA GLY A 57 -13.73 12.60 45.17
C GLY A 57 -12.30 12.15 45.49
N ASP A 58 -11.38 13.12 45.46
CA ASP A 58 -9.99 13.04 45.97
C ASP A 58 -9.06 11.98 45.32
N MET A 59 -9.29 11.60 44.05
CA MET A 59 -8.54 10.51 43.39
C MET A 59 -7.32 10.92 42.57
N ASN A 60 -6.90 12.19 42.56
CA ASN A 60 -5.72 12.59 41.76
C ASN A 60 -4.44 11.91 42.28
N GLU A 61 -4.31 11.62 43.59
CA GLU A 61 -3.14 10.94 44.17
C GLU A 61 -3.23 9.39 44.12
N ASP A 62 -4.38 8.83 43.73
CA ASP A 62 -4.64 7.37 43.72
C ASP A 62 -4.59 6.75 42.30
N ILE A 63 -4.07 7.48 41.32
CA ILE A 63 -3.87 6.99 39.94
C ILE A 63 -2.42 6.56 39.74
N PHE A 64 -2.25 5.31 39.30
CA PHE A 64 -0.96 4.68 39.03
C PHE A 64 -0.80 4.41 37.54
N TRP A 65 0.38 4.70 36.99
CA TRP A 65 0.68 4.48 35.58
C TRP A 65 1.48 3.19 35.37
N ARG A 66 1.22 2.54 34.25
CA ARG A 66 2.04 1.46 33.73
C ARG A 66 2.41 1.74 32.29
N ARG A 67 3.68 1.50 31.94
CA ARG A 67 4.18 1.55 30.58
C ARG A 67 4.52 0.14 30.13
N ASN A 68 3.87 -0.32 29.06
CA ASN A 68 4.04 -1.67 28.52
C ASN A 68 3.87 -2.77 29.60
N GLY A 69 2.99 -2.52 30.57
CA GLY A 69 2.71 -3.43 31.70
C GLY A 69 3.65 -3.29 32.91
N VAL A 70 4.69 -2.46 32.84
CA VAL A 70 5.62 -2.19 33.96
C VAL A 70 5.15 -0.95 34.72
N GLU A 71 5.15 -1.01 36.05
CA GLU A 71 4.78 0.14 36.91
C GLU A 71 5.79 1.27 36.82
N GLU A 72 5.26 2.49 36.75
CA GLU A 72 6.02 3.73 36.63
C GLU A 72 6.03 4.48 37.97
N GLU A 73 7.09 5.25 38.24
CA GLU A 73 7.20 6.06 39.47
C GLU A 73 6.22 7.25 39.48
N GLN A 74 5.79 7.71 38.30
CA GLN A 74 4.86 8.82 38.18
C GLN A 74 3.43 8.38 38.53
N THR A 75 2.82 9.08 39.48
CA THR A 75 1.42 8.95 39.88
C THR A 75 0.67 10.25 39.60
N GLY A 76 -0.65 10.19 39.46
CA GLY A 76 -1.43 11.37 39.11
C GLY A 76 -2.35 11.16 37.91
N ASN A 77 -3.31 12.06 37.72
CA ASN A 77 -4.08 12.11 36.47
C ASN A 77 -3.19 12.46 35.26
N THR A 78 -2.07 13.16 35.48
CA THR A 78 -1.14 13.56 34.42
C THR A 78 0.14 12.75 34.49
N TYR A 79 0.54 12.13 33.37
CA TYR A 79 1.84 11.50 33.20
C TYR A 79 2.71 12.34 32.26
N LEU A 80 3.91 12.72 32.69
CA LEU A 80 4.85 13.47 31.84
C LEU A 80 5.74 12.49 31.08
N LEU A 81 5.39 12.26 29.82
CA LEU A 81 6.18 11.47 28.90
C LEU A 81 7.49 12.19 28.59
N GLN A 82 8.63 11.53 28.86
CA GLN A 82 9.93 12.01 28.39
C GLN A 82 10.16 11.55 26.96
N LEU A 83 10.49 12.49 26.09
CA LEU A 83 10.79 12.27 24.67
C LEU A 83 12.30 12.46 24.48
N GLU A 84 12.99 11.42 24.06
CA GLU A 84 14.42 11.46 23.73
C GLU A 84 14.65 10.67 22.44
N GLU A 85 15.08 11.33 21.37
CA GLU A 85 15.19 10.69 20.05
C GLU A 85 13.92 9.97 19.60
N SER A 86 13.99 8.64 19.43
CA SER A 86 12.90 7.73 19.07
C SER A 86 12.16 7.15 20.30
N LEU A 87 12.62 7.48 21.51
CA LEU A 87 12.21 6.85 22.74
C LEU A 87 11.07 7.66 23.37
N GLY A 88 10.08 6.92 23.88
CA GLY A 88 8.88 7.51 24.48
C GLY A 88 7.60 6.85 23.98
N GLY A 89 7.64 6.17 22.85
CA GLY A 89 6.53 5.32 22.43
C GLY A 89 6.26 4.18 23.42
N GLY A 90 5.00 3.76 23.50
CA GLY A 90 4.57 2.76 24.47
C GLY A 90 3.05 2.65 24.59
N ASN A 91 2.61 1.57 25.22
CA ASN A 91 1.26 1.45 25.74
C ASN A 91 1.23 1.97 27.18
N TYR A 92 0.58 3.11 27.41
CA TYR A 92 0.43 3.74 28.71
C TYR A 92 -0.97 3.43 29.23
N THR A 93 -1.03 2.74 30.36
CA THR A 93 -2.29 2.43 31.04
C THR A 93 -2.30 3.11 32.41
N CYS A 94 -3.44 3.69 32.77
CA CYS A 94 -3.63 4.25 34.10
C CYS A 94 -4.63 3.40 34.90
N HIS A 95 -4.36 3.23 36.18
CA HIS A 95 -5.07 2.33 37.07
C HIS A 95 -5.47 3.04 38.36
N CYS A 96 -6.61 2.65 38.92
CA CYS A 96 -6.97 3.02 40.29
C CYS A 96 -6.14 2.23 41.31
N LYS A 97 -6.19 2.67 42.57
CA LYS A 97 -5.62 2.01 43.75
C LYS A 97 -5.98 0.53 43.90
N ASP A 98 -7.17 0.12 43.44
CA ASP A 98 -7.62 -1.28 43.45
C ASP A 98 -7.02 -2.13 42.32
N GLY A 99 -6.22 -1.52 41.44
CA GLY A 99 -5.61 -2.14 40.27
C GLY A 99 -6.50 -2.15 39.02
N SER A 100 -7.74 -1.65 39.10
CA SER A 100 -8.64 -1.60 37.95
C SER A 100 -8.13 -0.63 36.88
N LEU A 101 -8.26 -1.03 35.61
CA LEU A 101 -7.90 -0.18 34.48
C LEU A 101 -8.90 0.97 34.34
N LEU A 102 -8.40 2.20 34.34
CA LEU A 102 -9.20 3.40 34.12
C LEU A 102 -9.25 3.76 32.64
N ASN A 103 -8.08 3.93 32.03
CA ASN A 103 -7.94 4.33 30.63
C ASN A 103 -6.57 3.86 30.10
N TYR A 104 -6.41 3.93 28.78
CA TYR A 104 -5.15 3.65 28.12
C TYR A 104 -4.94 4.57 26.92
N THR A 105 -3.66 4.81 26.62
CA THR A 105 -3.21 5.56 25.46
C THR A 105 -1.96 4.89 24.91
N VAL A 106 -2.03 4.46 23.65
CA VAL A 106 -0.87 4.02 22.89
C VAL A 106 -0.22 5.24 22.25
N VAL A 107 1.04 5.50 22.61
CA VAL A 107 1.83 6.58 22.04
C VAL A 107 2.72 6.03 20.93
N LEU A 108 2.56 6.58 19.74
CA LEU A 108 3.39 6.34 18.58
C LEU A 108 4.30 7.54 18.33
N ILE A 109 5.55 7.27 17.94
CA ILE A 109 6.55 8.30 17.67
C ILE A 109 6.68 8.47 16.16
N GLN A 110 6.53 9.70 15.70
CA GLN A 110 6.78 10.07 14.31
C GLN A 110 8.04 10.93 14.25
N GLU A 111 9.09 10.40 13.65
CA GLU A 111 10.36 11.12 13.49
C GLU A 111 10.32 12.07 12.28
N ASP A 112 11.07 13.16 12.35
CA ASP A 112 11.28 14.04 11.19
C ASP A 112 11.89 13.29 9.99
N GLU A 113 11.34 13.56 8.81
CA GLU A 113 11.63 12.83 7.58
C GLU A 113 13.01 13.12 6.98
N THR A 114 13.70 14.16 7.47
CA THR A 114 14.85 14.76 6.79
C THR A 114 16.15 13.94 6.86
N ASN A 115 16.30 12.98 7.79
CA ASN A 115 17.60 12.33 8.03
C ASN A 115 17.59 10.85 8.46
N ARG A 116 16.45 10.14 8.46
CA ARG A 116 16.41 8.76 8.97
C ARG A 116 15.91 7.74 7.94
N ARG A 117 16.39 6.49 8.10
CA ARG A 117 16.02 5.36 7.23
C ARG A 117 14.51 5.12 7.36
N ARG A 118 13.82 4.91 6.24
CA ARG A 118 12.38 4.61 6.16
C ARG A 118 12.05 3.16 6.51
N ILE A 119 10.82 2.89 6.97
CA ILE A 119 10.30 1.54 7.30
C ILE A 119 10.12 0.72 6.01
N LEU A 120 9.60 1.36 4.95
CA LEU A 120 9.40 0.74 3.65
C LEU A 120 10.57 1.07 2.71
N VAL A 121 10.85 0.14 1.81
CA VAL A 121 11.85 0.30 0.76
C VAL A 121 11.16 0.72 -0.53
N LYS A 122 11.74 1.73 -1.20
CA LYS A 122 11.27 2.13 -2.53
C LYS A 122 11.45 1.01 -3.54
N ASN A 123 10.49 0.87 -4.43
CA ASN A 123 10.57 -0.02 -5.58
C ASN A 123 11.46 0.59 -6.68
N GLY A 124 11.59 -0.12 -7.81
CA GLY A 124 12.39 0.35 -8.95
C GLY A 124 11.87 1.62 -9.65
N GLN A 125 10.71 2.14 -9.25
CA GLN A 125 10.10 3.38 -9.73
C GLN A 125 10.17 4.52 -8.68
N GLU A 126 10.97 4.36 -7.62
CA GLU A 126 11.08 5.31 -6.51
C GLU A 126 9.81 5.48 -5.64
N ASP A 127 8.84 4.56 -5.78
CA ASP A 127 7.59 4.52 -5.01
C ASP A 127 7.67 3.52 -3.85
N TYR A 128 7.04 3.81 -2.72
CA TYR A 128 6.93 2.85 -1.60
C TYR A 128 5.77 1.87 -1.75
N LEU A 129 4.67 2.30 -2.39
CA LEU A 129 3.45 1.52 -2.57
C LEU A 129 3.28 1.12 -4.05
N GLU A 130 3.21 -0.18 -4.32
CA GLU A 130 2.87 -0.72 -5.63
C GLU A 130 1.41 -1.15 -5.64
N CYS A 131 0.57 -0.37 -6.33
CA CYS A 131 -0.87 -0.61 -6.43
C CYS A 131 -1.25 -1.13 -7.81
N SER A 132 -2.18 -2.08 -7.87
CA SER A 132 -2.78 -2.53 -9.13
C SER A 132 -4.23 -3.00 -8.97
N ALA A 133 -5.00 -2.86 -10.04
CA ALA A 133 -6.40 -3.29 -10.15
C ALA A 133 -6.55 -4.24 -11.35
N GLN A 134 -7.33 -5.31 -11.20
CA GLN A 134 -7.49 -6.28 -12.29
C GLN A 134 -8.53 -5.84 -13.32
N ASN A 135 -9.46 -4.98 -12.93
CA ASN A 135 -10.59 -4.53 -13.72
C ASN A 135 -11.16 -3.21 -13.13
N TYR A 136 -12.28 -2.73 -13.66
CA TYR A 136 -12.92 -1.46 -13.28
C TYR A 136 -13.98 -1.59 -12.17
N ASN A 137 -14.01 -2.66 -11.37
CA ASN A 137 -15.06 -2.88 -10.36
C ASN A 137 -14.87 -2.06 -9.07
N GLY A 138 -13.81 -1.25 -8.96
CA GLY A 138 -13.47 -0.50 -7.75
C GLY A 138 -12.55 -1.25 -6.78
N GLU A 139 -12.18 -2.49 -7.07
CA GLU A 139 -11.23 -3.29 -6.29
C GLU A 139 -9.79 -3.05 -6.77
N PHE A 140 -8.90 -2.77 -5.82
CA PHE A 140 -7.47 -2.66 -6.05
C PHE A 140 -6.71 -3.21 -4.86
N HIS A 141 -5.46 -3.56 -5.09
CA HIS A 141 -4.55 -3.92 -4.02
C HIS A 141 -3.30 -3.07 -4.08
N CYS A 142 -2.75 -2.77 -2.92
CA CYS A 142 -1.45 -2.13 -2.79
C CYS A 142 -0.52 -3.05 -2.00
N SER A 143 0.74 -3.11 -2.42
CA SER A 143 1.77 -3.93 -1.78
C SER A 143 3.04 -3.13 -1.59
N TRP A 144 3.86 -3.56 -0.64
CA TRP A 144 5.12 -2.91 -0.31
C TRP A 144 6.17 -3.91 0.15
N THR A 145 7.40 -3.42 0.28
CA THR A 145 8.53 -4.19 0.81
C THR A 145 9.05 -3.54 2.08
N TRP A 146 9.09 -4.30 3.17
CA TRP A 146 9.70 -3.88 4.42
C TRP A 146 11.21 -3.73 4.27
N HIS A 147 11.79 -2.76 4.98
CA HIS A 147 13.23 -2.70 5.17
C HIS A 147 13.70 -3.90 6.01
N SER A 148 14.86 -4.47 5.67
CA SER A 148 15.35 -5.74 6.26
C SER A 148 15.51 -5.73 7.78
N SER A 149 15.67 -4.55 8.37
CA SER A 149 15.83 -4.35 9.82
C SER A 149 14.68 -3.58 10.48
N ARG A 150 13.67 -3.16 9.72
CA ARG A 150 12.53 -2.37 10.23
C ARG A 150 11.24 -2.98 9.71
N VAL A 151 11.00 -4.22 10.11
CA VAL A 151 9.74 -4.90 9.80
C VAL A 151 8.70 -4.45 10.82
N GLY A 152 7.52 -4.09 10.33
CA GLY A 152 6.44 -3.57 11.14
C GLY A 152 5.12 -4.25 10.83
N LYS A 153 4.04 -3.61 11.26
CA LYS A 153 2.66 -3.98 10.98
C LYS A 153 1.88 -2.76 10.49
N VAL A 154 0.79 -3.02 9.78
CA VAL A 154 -0.17 -1.96 9.44
C VAL A 154 -0.87 -1.52 10.72
N ALA A 155 -0.87 -0.22 10.99
CA ALA A 155 -1.57 0.36 12.12
C ALA A 155 -2.93 0.92 11.71
N PHE A 156 -2.98 1.59 10.55
CA PHE A 156 -4.20 2.20 10.06
C PHE A 156 -4.18 2.38 8.55
N ILE A 157 -5.34 2.26 7.92
CA ILE A 157 -5.52 2.54 6.50
C ILE A 157 -6.58 3.62 6.36
N LYS A 158 -6.28 4.64 5.56
CA LYS A 158 -7.22 5.68 5.18
C LYS A 158 -7.29 5.79 3.67
N ALA A 159 -8.45 5.45 3.11
CA ALA A 159 -8.75 5.56 1.69
C ALA A 159 -9.88 6.59 1.50
N ARG A 160 -9.73 7.47 0.51
CA ARG A 160 -10.74 8.49 0.16
C ARG A 160 -10.57 8.97 -1.27
N ARG A 161 -11.58 9.68 -1.80
CA ARG A 161 -11.41 10.52 -2.99
C ARG A 161 -11.01 11.93 -2.57
N VAL A 162 -10.11 12.57 -3.33
CA VAL A 162 -9.37 13.79 -2.90
C VAL A 162 -10.26 15.01 -2.59
N THR A 163 -11.49 15.07 -3.08
CA THR A 163 -12.46 16.13 -2.75
C THR A 163 -12.99 16.08 -1.31
N ASP A 164 -12.80 14.96 -0.61
CA ASP A 164 -13.25 14.76 0.77
C ASP A 164 -12.31 15.43 1.78
N ASN A 165 -12.36 16.76 1.86
CA ASN A 165 -11.42 17.54 2.69
C ASN A 165 -11.76 17.56 4.19
N SER A 166 -12.94 17.09 4.63
CA SER A 166 -13.29 17.14 6.08
C SER A 166 -14.32 16.11 6.57
N GLY A 167 -14.71 15.12 5.76
CA GLY A 167 -15.81 14.20 6.11
C GLY A 167 -15.49 12.70 6.08
N THR A 168 -14.26 12.29 5.77
CA THR A 168 -13.93 10.85 5.74
C THR A 168 -13.81 10.32 7.16
N GLN A 169 -14.81 9.54 7.59
CA GLN A 169 -14.76 8.79 8.83
C GLN A 169 -14.25 7.38 8.54
N CYS A 170 -13.16 7.02 9.19
CA CYS A 170 -12.57 5.70 9.07
C CYS A 170 -12.66 4.99 10.42
N SER A 171 -13.11 3.74 10.41
CA SER A 171 -13.12 2.85 11.56
C SER A 171 -12.34 1.57 11.23
N VAL A 172 -11.87 0.91 12.28
CA VAL A 172 -11.23 -0.41 12.20
C VAL A 172 -12.10 -1.41 12.94
N ASP A 173 -12.13 -2.64 12.45
CA ASP A 173 -12.79 -3.75 13.11
C ASP A 173 -12.05 -4.19 14.39
N ALA A 174 -12.67 -5.10 15.16
CA ALA A 174 -12.07 -5.60 16.40
C ALA A 174 -10.79 -6.40 16.19
N SER A 175 -10.58 -6.98 15.00
CA SER A 175 -9.35 -7.72 14.69
C SER A 175 -8.16 -6.80 14.36
N GLY A 176 -8.42 -5.54 14.03
CA GLY A 176 -7.38 -4.61 13.60
C GLY A 176 -6.89 -4.86 12.17
N GLN A 177 -7.68 -5.56 11.36
CA GLN A 177 -7.29 -6.01 10.01
C GLN A 177 -8.22 -5.51 8.91
N ASP A 178 -9.42 -5.04 9.26
CA ASP A 178 -10.40 -4.52 8.32
C ASP A 178 -10.76 -3.07 8.65
N TRP A 179 -10.57 -2.18 7.69
CA TRP A 179 -10.88 -0.76 7.80
C TRP A 179 -12.02 -0.39 6.89
N THR A 180 -12.96 0.40 7.41
CA THR A 180 -14.04 0.99 6.62
C THR A 180 -13.91 2.50 6.67
N CYS A 181 -13.75 3.12 5.50
CA CYS A 181 -13.63 4.57 5.33
C CYS A 181 -14.79 5.06 4.47
N SER A 182 -15.70 5.80 5.09
CA SER A 182 -16.89 6.31 4.41
C SER A 182 -16.86 7.84 4.33
N SER A 183 -17.29 8.36 3.19
CA SER A 183 -17.53 9.78 2.94
C SER A 183 -18.82 9.96 2.16
N GLY A 184 -19.21 11.21 1.88
CA GLY A 184 -20.40 11.48 1.07
C GLY A 184 -20.30 10.96 -0.38
N GLN A 185 -19.09 10.69 -0.88
CA GLN A 185 -18.84 10.34 -2.28
C GLN A 185 -18.15 8.98 -2.46
N SER A 186 -17.64 8.36 -1.39
CA SER A 186 -16.91 7.10 -1.47
C SER A 186 -17.14 6.24 -0.24
N ASN A 187 -17.05 4.92 -0.41
CA ASN A 187 -17.13 3.97 0.69
C ASN A 187 -16.09 2.88 0.46
N PHE A 188 -14.93 3.04 1.08
CA PHE A 188 -13.82 2.12 0.95
C PHE A 188 -13.82 1.09 2.07
N ARG A 189 -13.68 -0.17 1.71
CA ARG A 189 -13.35 -1.26 2.65
C ARG A 189 -12.00 -1.82 2.30
N CYS A 190 -11.09 -1.80 3.26
CA CYS A 190 -9.72 -2.25 3.08
C CYS A 190 -9.38 -3.34 4.09
N SER A 191 -8.73 -4.41 3.64
CA SER A 191 -8.23 -5.47 4.50
C SER A 191 -6.74 -5.69 4.28
N VAL A 192 -6.04 -6.15 5.32
CA VAL A 192 -4.63 -6.55 5.22
C VAL A 192 -4.51 -8.06 5.03
N ASP A 193 -3.56 -8.49 4.20
CA ASP A 193 -3.27 -9.90 4.02
C ASP A 193 -2.57 -10.51 5.25
N ASP A 194 -2.63 -11.84 5.39
CA ASP A 194 -1.96 -12.57 6.49
C ASP A 194 -0.45 -12.28 6.59
N SER A 195 0.16 -11.86 5.47
CA SER A 195 1.59 -11.56 5.42
C SER A 195 1.95 -10.14 5.87
N GLY A 196 0.95 -9.27 6.07
CA GLY A 196 1.14 -7.87 6.44
C GLY A 196 1.85 -7.02 5.39
N ARG A 197 1.88 -7.45 4.12
CA ARG A 197 2.64 -6.80 3.04
C ARG A 197 1.77 -6.31 1.89
N ARG A 198 0.50 -6.66 1.92
CA ARG A 198 -0.47 -6.30 0.90
C ARG A 198 -1.80 -5.97 1.54
N ILE A 199 -2.45 -4.96 0.98
CA ILE A 199 -3.83 -4.61 1.31
C ILE A 199 -4.71 -4.84 0.09
N LEU A 200 -5.96 -5.21 0.34
CA LEU A 200 -7.03 -5.26 -0.64
C LEU A 200 -8.04 -4.18 -0.26
N CYS A 201 -8.37 -3.28 -1.18
CA CYS A 201 -9.35 -2.23 -0.97
C CYS A 201 -10.43 -2.28 -2.05
N VAL A 202 -11.68 -2.01 -1.67
CA VAL A 202 -12.83 -1.94 -2.57
C VAL A 202 -13.58 -0.64 -2.32
N ASP A 203 -13.79 0.16 -3.36
CA ASP A 203 -14.73 1.29 -3.36
C ASP A 203 -16.14 0.77 -3.70
N GLU A 204 -16.98 0.54 -2.69
CA GLU A 204 -18.32 -0.05 -2.85
C GLU A 204 -19.28 0.84 -3.66
N HIS A 205 -18.97 2.14 -3.79
CA HIS A 205 -19.77 3.09 -4.57
C HIS A 205 -19.20 3.34 -5.97
N HIS A 206 -18.17 2.61 -6.39
CA HIS A 206 -17.54 2.82 -7.69
C HIS A 206 -18.46 2.43 -8.85
N CYS A 207 -18.50 3.28 -9.87
CA CYS A 207 -19.20 3.01 -11.12
C CYS A 207 -18.19 2.72 -12.25
N PRO A 208 -18.09 1.47 -12.75
CA PRO A 208 -17.13 1.10 -13.78
C PRO A 208 -17.29 1.84 -15.12
N TYR A 209 -18.48 2.40 -15.38
CA TYR A 209 -18.85 3.05 -16.64
C TYR A 209 -18.74 4.58 -16.59
N ALA A 210 -18.48 5.14 -15.41
CA ALA A 210 -18.34 6.58 -15.25
C ALA A 210 -16.87 6.98 -15.45
N GLU A 211 -16.65 8.14 -16.04
CA GLU A 211 -15.32 8.75 -16.07
C GLU A 211 -14.90 9.13 -14.64
N GLU A 212 -13.68 8.75 -14.25
CA GLU A 212 -13.14 9.09 -12.94
C GLU A 212 -12.74 10.57 -12.91
N THR A 213 -13.50 11.37 -12.19
CA THR A 213 -13.20 12.81 -12.01
C THR A 213 -12.27 13.09 -10.84
N GLN A 214 -12.03 12.10 -9.98
CA GLN A 214 -11.31 12.26 -8.73
C GLN A 214 -10.38 11.07 -8.47
N HIS A 215 -9.14 11.39 -8.11
CA HIS A 215 -8.16 10.38 -7.69
C HIS A 215 -8.57 9.73 -6.37
N ILE A 216 -8.25 8.45 -6.27
CA ILE A 216 -8.21 7.71 -5.02
C ILE A 216 -6.91 8.10 -4.31
N HIS A 217 -7.00 8.53 -3.06
CA HIS A 217 -5.88 8.79 -2.18
C HIS A 217 -5.87 7.74 -1.07
N ILE A 218 -4.85 6.89 -1.08
CA ILE A 218 -4.60 5.89 -0.05
C ILE A 218 -3.47 6.35 0.85
N ASN A 219 -3.68 6.25 2.16
CA ASN A 219 -2.68 6.43 3.21
C ASN A 219 -2.56 5.13 4.02
N VAL A 220 -1.35 4.60 4.10
CA VAL A 220 -1.02 3.41 4.89
C VAL A 220 -0.08 3.85 6.01
N TYR A 221 -0.59 3.78 7.24
CA TYR A 221 0.20 4.01 8.45
C TYR A 221 0.77 2.67 8.90
N VAL A 222 2.09 2.60 9.00
CA VAL A 222 2.80 1.41 9.47
C VAL A 222 3.50 1.72 10.78
N THR A 223 3.53 0.74 11.68
CA THR A 223 4.20 0.85 12.98
C THR A 223 5.21 -0.25 13.18
N THR A 224 6.26 0.02 13.96
CA THR A 224 7.26 -0.97 14.38
C THR A 224 7.01 -1.43 15.83
N GLU A 225 7.72 -2.46 16.27
CA GLU A 225 7.70 -2.91 17.68
C GLU A 225 8.15 -1.83 18.67
N HIS A 226 8.97 -0.88 18.21
CA HIS A 226 9.44 0.26 19.02
C HIS A 226 8.52 1.48 18.91
N PHE A 227 7.26 1.29 18.53
CA PHE A 227 6.22 2.34 18.45
C PHE A 227 6.51 3.48 17.49
N LEU A 228 7.52 3.36 16.63
CA LEU A 228 7.70 4.27 15.51
C LEU A 228 6.53 4.11 14.53
N VAL A 229 5.98 5.23 14.04
CA VAL A 229 4.98 5.27 12.97
C VAL A 229 5.48 6.06 11.76
N GLU A 230 5.17 5.56 10.57
CA GLU A 230 5.38 6.30 9.32
C GLU A 230 4.12 6.19 8.45
N ASN A 231 3.85 7.24 7.66
CA ASN A 231 2.75 7.32 6.71
C ASN A 231 3.28 7.20 5.28
N TYR A 232 2.68 6.31 4.50
CA TYR A 232 2.95 6.15 3.08
C TYR A 232 1.69 6.41 2.29
N SER A 233 1.76 7.34 1.34
CA SER A 233 0.62 7.73 0.53
C SER A 233 0.82 7.44 -0.95
N LYS A 234 -0.29 7.18 -1.65
CA LYS A 234 -0.33 7.14 -3.11
C LYS A 234 -1.64 7.76 -3.60
N HIS A 235 -1.57 8.45 -4.73
CA HIS A 235 -2.71 8.98 -5.45
C HIS A 235 -2.74 8.38 -6.86
N PHE A 236 -3.91 7.95 -7.31
CA PHE A 236 -4.08 7.37 -8.64
C PHE A 236 -5.56 7.39 -9.04
N TYR A 237 -5.83 7.33 -10.34
CA TYR A 237 -7.10 6.83 -10.85
C TYR A 237 -7.07 5.31 -10.91
N LEU A 238 -8.22 4.64 -10.78
CA LEU A 238 -8.29 3.19 -10.95
C LEU A 238 -7.77 2.79 -12.33
N SER A 239 -8.12 3.55 -13.36
CA SER A 239 -7.68 3.37 -14.75
C SER A 239 -6.15 3.39 -14.97
N GLU A 240 -5.39 4.10 -14.14
CA GLU A 240 -3.93 4.20 -14.23
C GLU A 240 -3.23 2.94 -13.69
N ILE A 241 -3.85 2.29 -12.70
CA ILE A 241 -3.29 1.13 -12.01
C ILE A 241 -3.84 -0.19 -12.55
N LEU A 242 -4.60 -0.17 -13.65
CA LEU A 242 -5.12 -1.39 -14.25
C LEU A 242 -3.99 -2.30 -14.75
N LYS A 243 -4.08 -3.56 -14.37
CA LYS A 243 -3.23 -4.64 -14.85
C LYS A 243 -4.12 -5.87 -15.06
N PRO A 244 -4.59 -6.12 -16.29
CA PRO A 244 -5.42 -7.29 -16.57
C PRO A 244 -4.70 -8.58 -16.18
N ASP A 245 -5.48 -9.64 -15.94
CA ASP A 245 -4.90 -10.96 -15.71
C ASP A 245 -4.30 -11.57 -17.00
N LYS A 246 -3.60 -12.69 -16.82
CA LYS A 246 -3.09 -13.50 -17.91
C LYS A 246 -4.22 -13.96 -18.82
N VAL A 247 -4.05 -13.76 -20.13
CA VAL A 247 -4.98 -14.27 -21.14
C VAL A 247 -4.86 -15.79 -21.24
N ASN A 248 -5.98 -16.47 -21.48
CA ASN A 248 -5.93 -17.91 -21.80
C ASN A 248 -5.61 -18.08 -23.28
N ILE A 249 -4.66 -18.95 -23.63
CA ILE A 249 -4.25 -19.19 -25.03
C ILE A 249 -4.44 -20.66 -25.38
N SER A 250 -5.16 -20.93 -26.47
CA SER A 250 -5.36 -22.26 -27.03
C SER A 250 -4.88 -22.36 -28.48
N LYS A 251 -4.72 -23.59 -28.96
CA LYS A 251 -4.45 -23.85 -30.38
C LYS A 251 -5.74 -24.27 -31.04
N VAL A 252 -6.13 -23.54 -32.08
CA VAL A 252 -7.20 -23.97 -32.97
C VAL A 252 -6.67 -25.08 -33.88
N ASN A 253 -5.48 -24.86 -34.47
CA ASN A 253 -4.81 -25.84 -35.32
C ASN A 253 -3.27 -25.64 -35.29
N THR A 254 -2.53 -26.24 -36.24
CA THR A 254 -1.06 -26.11 -36.29
C THR A 254 -0.55 -24.73 -36.68
N THR A 255 -1.40 -23.88 -37.25
CA THR A 255 -1.07 -22.59 -37.86
C THR A 255 -1.84 -21.43 -37.25
N VAL A 256 -2.81 -21.66 -36.36
CA VAL A 256 -3.65 -20.63 -35.76
C VAL A 256 -3.74 -20.86 -34.26
N ILE A 257 -3.52 -19.78 -33.51
CA ILE A 257 -3.84 -19.72 -32.09
C ILE A 257 -5.05 -18.82 -31.87
N GLU A 258 -5.71 -19.05 -30.74
CA GLU A 258 -6.74 -18.17 -30.23
C GLU A 258 -6.44 -17.84 -28.78
N TRP A 259 -7.00 -16.73 -28.30
CA TRP A 259 -7.00 -16.39 -26.88
C TRP A 259 -8.37 -15.87 -26.47
N SER A 260 -8.63 -15.84 -25.17
CA SER A 260 -9.83 -15.22 -24.61
C SER A 260 -9.46 -14.08 -23.68
N TYR A 261 -10.41 -13.17 -23.48
CA TYR A 261 -10.34 -12.21 -22.39
C TYR A 261 -10.20 -12.97 -21.06
N PRO A 262 -9.46 -12.42 -20.07
CA PRO A 262 -9.43 -12.97 -18.73
C PRO A 262 -10.82 -12.94 -18.10
N SER A 263 -11.20 -13.97 -17.34
CA SER A 263 -12.51 -14.05 -16.69
C SER A 263 -12.72 -12.97 -15.61
N SER A 264 -11.63 -12.40 -15.10
CA SER A 264 -11.63 -11.30 -14.13
C SER A 264 -11.79 -9.93 -14.79
N TRP A 265 -11.72 -9.81 -16.11
CA TRP A 265 -11.82 -8.51 -16.79
C TRP A 265 -13.26 -7.98 -16.83
N SER A 266 -13.42 -6.66 -16.84
CA SER A 266 -14.73 -6.00 -16.89
C SER A 266 -15.53 -6.39 -18.14
N SER A 267 -16.82 -6.64 -17.94
CA SER A 267 -17.79 -6.90 -19.02
C SER A 267 -18.79 -5.75 -19.12
N PRO A 268 -19.31 -5.43 -20.33
CA PRO A 268 -19.07 -6.12 -21.61
C PRO A 268 -17.76 -5.69 -22.30
N TYR A 269 -17.13 -6.60 -23.04
CA TYR A 269 -15.85 -6.35 -23.71
C TYR A 269 -15.93 -5.33 -24.86
N SER A 270 -17.13 -5.06 -25.37
CA SER A 270 -17.36 -3.97 -26.32
C SER A 270 -17.16 -2.59 -25.67
N TYR A 271 -17.41 -2.47 -24.36
CA TYR A 271 -17.20 -1.25 -23.60
C TYR A 271 -15.82 -1.21 -22.94
N PHE A 272 -15.33 -2.35 -22.46
CA PHE A 272 -13.99 -2.52 -21.88
C PHE A 272 -13.07 -3.33 -22.82
N PRO A 273 -12.69 -2.82 -23.99
CA PRO A 273 -11.84 -3.55 -24.91
C PRO A 273 -10.40 -3.63 -24.43
N LEU A 274 -9.76 -4.78 -24.66
CA LEU A 274 -8.35 -4.99 -24.42
C LEU A 274 -7.55 -4.88 -25.73
N THR A 275 -6.36 -4.33 -25.62
CA THR A 275 -5.32 -4.41 -26.63
C THR A 275 -4.36 -5.54 -26.29
N PHE A 276 -4.03 -6.36 -27.28
CA PHE A 276 -3.16 -7.52 -27.11
C PHE A 276 -1.80 -7.28 -27.76
N GLN A 277 -0.75 -7.77 -27.12
CA GLN A 277 0.58 -7.81 -27.69
C GLN A 277 1.02 -9.26 -27.88
N ILE A 278 1.45 -9.58 -29.10
CA ILE A 278 1.82 -10.94 -29.52
C ILE A 278 3.30 -10.97 -29.88
N ALA A 279 4.04 -11.91 -29.29
CA ALA A 279 5.43 -12.18 -29.64
C ALA A 279 5.59 -13.60 -30.19
N GLN A 280 6.25 -13.73 -31.35
CA GLN A 280 6.54 -15.02 -31.97
C GLN A 280 8.04 -15.37 -31.87
N LEU A 281 8.36 -16.47 -31.19
CA LEU A 281 9.73 -16.85 -30.88
C LEU A 281 10.24 -17.92 -31.83
N ARG A 282 11.29 -17.61 -32.61
CA ARG A 282 11.95 -18.58 -33.51
C ARG A 282 12.92 -19.51 -32.79
N ARG A 283 13.53 -19.04 -31.71
CA ARG A 283 14.39 -19.81 -30.81
C ARG A 283 13.65 -19.93 -29.48
N GLY A 284 13.09 -21.10 -29.22
CA GLY A 284 12.54 -21.41 -27.91
C GLY A 284 13.67 -21.82 -26.97
N CYS A 285 13.70 -21.24 -25.77
CA CYS A 285 14.51 -21.80 -24.70
C CYS A 285 13.96 -23.18 -24.34
N LYS A 286 14.77 -24.23 -24.49
CA LYS A 286 14.32 -25.61 -24.25
C LYS A 286 14.17 -25.96 -22.76
N ARG A 287 14.86 -25.22 -21.88
CA ARG A 287 14.95 -25.47 -20.43
C ARG A 287 14.40 -24.35 -19.54
N CYS A 288 13.95 -23.24 -20.12
CA CYS A 288 13.31 -22.18 -19.34
C CYS A 288 11.87 -22.60 -19.06
N ASP A 289 11.33 -22.24 -17.91
CA ASP A 289 9.91 -22.48 -17.62
C ASP A 289 9.04 -21.57 -18.49
N ASN A 290 9.36 -20.26 -18.51
CA ASN A 290 8.69 -19.29 -19.36
C ASN A 290 9.61 -18.88 -20.55
N PRO A 291 9.24 -19.18 -21.80
CA PRO A 291 10.02 -18.78 -22.97
C PRO A 291 9.92 -17.26 -23.27
N CYS A 292 9.04 -16.53 -22.60
CA CYS A 292 8.78 -15.11 -22.82
C CYS A 292 9.58 -14.19 -21.89
N THR A 293 10.26 -14.73 -20.88
CA THR A 293 11.11 -13.97 -19.96
C THR A 293 12.35 -13.45 -20.69
N GLY A 294 12.61 -12.14 -20.63
CA GLY A 294 13.78 -11.53 -21.28
C GLY A 294 13.62 -11.21 -22.77
N LEU A 295 12.38 -11.15 -23.26
CA LEU A 295 12.08 -10.64 -24.61
C LEU A 295 12.48 -9.17 -24.76
N LYS A 296 13.71 -8.92 -25.22
CA LYS A 296 14.05 -7.62 -25.82
C LYS A 296 13.25 -7.49 -27.12
N ALA A 297 12.23 -6.63 -27.08
CA ALA A 297 11.15 -6.45 -28.06
C ALA A 297 11.64 -6.23 -29.51
N THR A 298 12.12 -7.28 -30.17
CA THR A 298 12.71 -7.17 -31.51
C THR A 298 11.70 -7.49 -32.62
N LYS A 299 10.46 -7.89 -32.28
CA LYS A 299 9.26 -7.95 -33.15
C LYS A 299 8.04 -8.42 -32.36
N THR A 300 7.31 -7.49 -31.75
CA THR A 300 5.97 -7.71 -31.20
C THR A 300 4.92 -7.15 -32.16
N LEU A 301 3.77 -7.79 -32.28
CA LEU A 301 2.61 -7.27 -33.00
C LEU A 301 1.58 -6.82 -31.97
N THR A 302 1.04 -5.61 -32.14
CA THR A 302 -0.09 -5.13 -31.34
C THR A 302 -1.37 -5.39 -32.13
N VAL A 303 -2.38 -5.96 -31.49
CA VAL A 303 -3.68 -6.28 -32.06
C VAL A 303 -4.75 -5.68 -31.15
N HIS A 304 -5.58 -4.80 -31.72
CA HIS A 304 -6.81 -4.33 -31.08
C HIS A 304 -7.91 -5.31 -31.49
N SER A 305 -8.66 -5.87 -30.54
CA SER A 305 -9.70 -6.85 -30.86
C SER A 305 -11.03 -6.44 -30.27
N THR A 306 -12.05 -6.30 -31.12
CA THR A 306 -13.45 -6.15 -30.73
C THR A 306 -14.23 -7.46 -30.84
N ASP A 307 -13.84 -8.40 -31.73
CA ASP A 307 -14.71 -9.56 -32.04
C ASP A 307 -13.98 -10.90 -32.29
N ILE A 308 -12.72 -10.92 -32.72
CA ILE A 308 -11.99 -12.16 -33.04
C ILE A 308 -10.59 -12.14 -32.44
N CYS A 309 -10.38 -13.00 -31.43
CA CYS A 309 -9.10 -13.18 -30.76
C CYS A 309 -8.32 -14.35 -31.37
N GLN A 310 -8.01 -14.27 -32.67
CA GLN A 310 -7.26 -15.29 -33.40
C GLN A 310 -6.04 -14.69 -34.10
N PHE A 311 -5.00 -15.51 -34.29
CA PHE A 311 -3.78 -15.06 -34.95
C PHE A 311 -3.03 -16.19 -35.66
N GLU A 312 -2.55 -15.88 -36.86
CA GLU A 312 -1.76 -16.79 -37.68
C GLU A 312 -0.30 -16.89 -37.22
N VAL A 313 0.12 -18.14 -37.06
CA VAL A 313 1.44 -18.53 -36.57
C VAL A 313 2.38 -18.75 -37.74
N LYS A 314 3.52 -18.05 -37.73
CA LYS A 314 4.55 -18.24 -38.75
C LYS A 314 5.14 -19.65 -38.62
N HIS A 315 5.33 -20.35 -39.75
CA HIS A 315 5.86 -21.72 -39.81
C HIS A 315 7.17 -21.99 -39.02
N LYS A 316 7.97 -20.96 -38.76
CA LYS A 316 9.25 -21.06 -38.03
C LYS A 316 9.13 -20.73 -36.53
N ALA A 317 7.94 -20.36 -36.06
CA ALA A 317 7.71 -20.10 -34.64
C ALA A 317 7.80 -21.41 -33.83
N LYS A 318 8.40 -21.34 -32.65
CA LYS A 318 8.51 -22.43 -31.68
C LYS A 318 7.73 -22.17 -30.40
N ALA A 319 7.51 -20.89 -30.08
CA ALA A 319 6.65 -20.48 -28.99
C ALA A 319 5.96 -19.16 -29.36
N ILE A 320 4.80 -18.94 -28.78
CA ILE A 320 4.02 -17.71 -28.93
C ILE A 320 3.72 -17.20 -27.53
N CYS A 321 3.84 -15.89 -27.35
CA CYS A 321 3.52 -15.19 -26.12
C CYS A 321 2.43 -14.16 -26.41
N VAL A 322 1.43 -14.06 -25.54
CA VAL A 322 0.38 -13.05 -25.62
C VAL A 322 0.21 -12.40 -24.25
N ARG A 323 0.04 -11.09 -24.22
CA ARG A 323 -0.36 -10.31 -23.04
C ARG A 323 -1.37 -9.26 -23.44
N ALA A 324 -2.09 -8.71 -22.47
CA ALA A 324 -3.16 -7.74 -22.67
C ALA A 324 -2.91 -6.46 -21.88
N LYS A 325 -3.53 -5.37 -22.31
CA LYS A 325 -3.58 -4.06 -21.65
C LYS A 325 -4.93 -3.44 -22.00
N ASP A 326 -5.43 -2.54 -21.16
CA ASP A 326 -6.57 -1.71 -21.54
C ASP A 326 -6.32 -1.00 -22.90
N ALA A 327 -7.35 -0.88 -23.73
CA ALA A 327 -7.19 -0.29 -25.06
C ALA A 327 -7.21 1.24 -25.09
N PHE A 328 -7.76 1.88 -24.06
CA PHE A 328 -7.98 3.32 -24.02
C PHE A 328 -7.09 4.04 -23.01
N CYS A 329 -6.71 3.36 -21.93
CA CYS A 329 -5.89 3.90 -20.87
C CYS A 329 -4.43 3.47 -21.00
N ASP A 330 -3.50 4.33 -20.58
CA ASP A 330 -2.08 4.01 -20.51
C ASP A 330 -1.74 3.16 -19.27
N SER A 331 -2.42 2.02 -19.11
CA SER A 331 -2.31 1.12 -17.97
C SER A 331 -1.17 0.09 -18.10
N GLN A 332 -1.01 -0.78 -17.11
CA GLN A 332 0.02 -1.80 -17.10
C GLN A 332 -0.33 -2.98 -18.02
N TRP A 333 0.70 -3.57 -18.63
CA TRP A 333 0.54 -4.82 -19.35
C TRP A 333 0.40 -6.00 -18.40
N SER A 334 -0.49 -6.93 -18.74
CA SER A 334 -0.57 -8.22 -18.08
C SER A 334 0.71 -9.04 -18.27
N GLU A 335 0.87 -10.04 -17.41
CA GLU A 335 1.95 -11.01 -17.53
C GLU A 335 1.82 -11.81 -18.84
N TRP A 336 2.96 -12.23 -19.40
CA TRP A 336 2.95 -13.04 -20.62
C TRP A 336 2.35 -14.43 -20.38
N SER A 337 1.27 -14.72 -21.09
CA SER A 337 0.81 -16.08 -21.35
C SER A 337 1.57 -16.67 -22.53
N HIS A 338 1.78 -17.99 -22.54
CA HIS A 338 2.60 -18.60 -23.57
C HIS A 338 2.18 -20.02 -23.96
N ILE A 339 2.48 -20.38 -25.20
CA ILE A 339 2.28 -21.73 -25.72
C ILE A 339 3.45 -22.20 -26.57
N ARG A 340 3.87 -23.47 -26.39
CA ARG A 340 4.96 -24.09 -27.17
C ARG A 340 4.39 -24.86 -28.35
N LEU A 341 5.02 -24.68 -29.50
CA LEU A 341 4.69 -25.35 -30.76
C LEU A 341 5.59 -26.60 -30.88
N LYS A 342 5.02 -27.78 -30.66
CA LYS A 342 5.74 -29.06 -30.86
C LYS A 342 5.97 -29.26 -32.36
N LYS A 343 7.20 -29.58 -32.78
CA LYS A 343 7.43 -30.11 -34.12
C LYS A 343 6.88 -31.53 -34.20
N HIS A 344 6.05 -31.83 -35.20
CA HIS A 344 5.81 -33.22 -35.56
C HIS A 344 7.15 -33.87 -35.91
N LYS A 345 7.57 -34.87 -35.13
CA LYS A 345 8.60 -35.80 -35.57
C LYS A 345 8.01 -36.55 -36.76
N LYS A 346 8.39 -36.19 -37.99
CA LYS A 346 8.21 -37.09 -39.13
C LYS A 346 8.99 -38.36 -38.78
N ASN A 347 8.29 -39.46 -38.49
CA ASN A 347 8.87 -40.78 -38.36
C ASN A 347 9.49 -41.16 -39.71
N LYS A 348 10.78 -40.87 -39.88
CA LYS A 348 11.57 -41.33 -41.00
C LYS A 348 12.01 -42.78 -40.68
N LYS A 349 11.06 -43.72 -40.67
CA LYS A 349 11.42 -45.15 -40.78
C LYS A 349 11.92 -45.35 -42.20
N SER A 350 13.23 -45.35 -42.35
CA SER A 350 13.91 -45.57 -43.62
C SER A 350 13.59 -46.97 -44.15
N LYS A 351 13.15 -47.03 -45.41
CA LYS A 351 13.43 -48.13 -46.32
C LYS A 351 14.88 -48.61 -46.13
N ARG A 352 15.06 -49.77 -45.51
CA ARG A 352 16.22 -50.65 -45.62
C ARG A 352 15.70 -52.08 -45.60
N GLN A 353 15.09 -52.46 -46.71
CA GLN A 353 14.83 -53.86 -47.06
C GLN A 353 14.71 -53.93 -48.58
N GLN A 354 15.86 -53.81 -49.22
CA GLN A 354 16.18 -54.31 -50.54
C GLN A 354 17.70 -54.23 -50.61
N ASP A 355 18.31 -55.34 -50.20
CA ASP A 355 19.62 -55.85 -50.60
C ASP A 355 19.98 -56.98 -49.62
N LYS A 356 19.43 -58.16 -49.91
CA LYS A 356 20.06 -59.46 -49.72
C LYS A 356 19.36 -60.49 -50.59
#